data_AF-A0A9X4BFY8-F1
#
_entry.id   AF-A0A9X4BFY8-F1
#
_cell.length_a   1.000
_cell.length_b   1.000
_cell.length_c   1.000
_cell.angle_alpha   90.00
_cell.angle_beta   90.00
_cell.angle_gamma   90.00
#
_symmetry.space_group_name_H-M   'P 1'
#
loop_
_entity.id
_entity.type
_entity.pdbx_description
1 polymer ?
#
loop_
_entity_poly.entity_id
_entity_poly.type
_entity_poly.pdbx_seq_one_letter_code
_entity_poly.pdbx_strand_id
1 'polypeptide(L)'
;TLVDFRHDRIFKAQRGENGMGRQAYGKGGEDLVITVPVGTVIMNVSTDEVIGDLTGHGDRLLVAKGGRGGLGNMHFKSSTNRSPRQALPGEEGEERLLKLELKLLADVGLLGFPNAGKSTLIRAVSA
;
A
#
# COMPACT_ATOMS: atom_id res chain seq x y z
N THR A 1 -9.25 -13.93 -0.02
CA THR A 1 -9.06 -14.02 1.45
C THR A 1 -7.75 -13.33 1.80
N LEU A 2 -7.38 -13.11 3.07
CA LEU A 2 -6.09 -12.51 3.42
C LEU A 2 -4.91 -13.51 3.43
N VAL A 3 -5.11 -14.73 2.93
CA VAL A 3 -4.09 -15.79 2.95
C VAL A 3 -2.90 -15.43 2.07
N ASP A 4 -3.15 -14.75 0.94
CA ASP A 4 -2.12 -14.37 -0.05
C ASP A 4 -1.02 -13.47 0.56
N PHE A 5 -1.39 -12.62 1.53
CA PHE A 5 -0.49 -11.73 2.27
C PHE A 5 0.45 -12.46 3.25
N ARG A 6 0.24 -13.76 3.50
CA ARG A 6 1.17 -14.53 4.33
C ARG A 6 2.47 -14.87 3.60
N HIS A 7 2.40 -14.99 2.27
CA HIS A 7 3.52 -15.39 1.42
C HIS A 7 4.26 -14.15 0.91
N ASP A 8 3.53 -13.20 0.33
CA ASP A 8 4.10 -11.92 -0.11
C ASP A 8 3.87 -10.84 0.96
N ARG A 9 4.96 -10.40 1.59
CA ARG A 9 4.92 -9.42 2.70
C ARG A 9 5.39 -8.03 2.33
N ILE A 10 6.08 -7.89 1.19
CA ILE A 10 6.71 -6.64 0.78
C ILE A 10 6.10 -6.22 -0.55
N PHE A 11 5.34 -5.12 -0.52
CA PHE A 11 4.71 -4.53 -1.68
C PHE A 11 5.37 -3.19 -1.96
N LYS A 12 6.00 -3.04 -3.12
CA LYS A 12 6.73 -1.83 -3.53
C LYS A 12 6.13 -1.29 -4.82
N ALA A 13 5.62 -0.07 -4.77
CA ALA A 13 5.20 0.66 -5.97
C ALA A 13 6.40 1.01 -6.86
N GLN A 14 6.13 1.32 -8.12
CA GLN A 14 7.19 1.62 -9.07
C GLN A 14 7.90 2.94 -8.71
N ARG A 15 9.22 2.96 -8.79
CA ARG A 15 10.00 4.19 -8.66
C ARG A 15 9.80 5.07 -9.90
N GLY A 16 9.61 6.38 -9.69
CA GLY A 16 9.61 7.36 -10.78
C GLY A 16 10.94 7.44 -11.52
N GLU A 17 10.89 7.87 -12.78
CA GLU A 17 12.07 8.04 -13.62
C GLU A 17 12.79 9.35 -13.29
N ASN A 18 14.11 9.35 -13.50
CA ASN A 18 14.90 10.57 -13.36
C ASN A 18 14.61 11.52 -14.53
N GLY A 19 14.69 12.83 -14.28
CA GLY A 19 14.71 13.82 -15.35
C GLY A 19 15.94 13.63 -16.25
N MET A 20 15.80 14.02 -17.52
CA MET A 20 16.86 13.92 -18.53
C MET A 20 17.25 15.31 -19.05
N GLY A 21 18.33 15.35 -19.83
CA GLY A 21 18.73 16.56 -20.55
C GLY A 21 17.64 17.07 -21.50
N ARG A 22 17.84 18.25 -22.09
CA ARG A 22 16.90 18.87 -23.03
C ARG A 22 15.52 19.16 -22.43
N GLN A 23 15.47 19.48 -21.13
CA GLN A 23 14.24 19.87 -20.43
C GLN A 23 13.19 18.76 -20.34
N ALA A 24 13.62 17.50 -20.42
CA ALA A 24 12.73 16.35 -20.34
C ALA A 24 12.51 15.94 -18.87
N TYR A 25 11.27 16.04 -18.40
CA TYR A 25 10.86 15.52 -17.10
C TYR A 25 10.75 14.00 -17.15
N GLY A 26 11.15 13.33 -16.07
CA GLY A 26 10.97 11.89 -15.90
C GLY A 26 9.50 11.54 -15.66
N LYS A 27 9.07 10.36 -16.07
CA LYS A 27 7.71 9.87 -15.79
C LYS A 27 7.54 9.54 -14.31
N GLY A 28 6.32 9.75 -13.81
CA GLY A 28 5.92 9.21 -12.50
C GLY A 28 5.88 7.68 -12.55
N GLY A 29 6.18 7.04 -11.42
CA GLY A 29 6.00 5.59 -11.29
C GLY A 29 4.51 5.25 -11.21
N GLU A 30 4.15 4.03 -11.65
CA GLU A 30 2.80 3.51 -11.52
C GLU A 30 2.47 3.11 -10.08
N ASP A 31 1.20 3.34 -9.71
CA ASP A 31 0.66 2.94 -8.40
C ASP A 31 0.54 1.41 -8.32
N LEU A 32 0.92 0.85 -7.18
CA LEU A 32 0.67 -0.56 -6.88
C LEU A 32 -0.68 -0.71 -6.16
N VAL A 33 -1.65 -1.29 -6.86
CA VAL A 33 -2.96 -1.59 -6.28
C VAL A 33 -2.95 -3.00 -5.70
N ILE A 34 -3.27 -3.09 -4.41
CA ILE A 34 -3.34 -4.36 -3.69
C ILE A 34 -4.81 -4.65 -3.39
N THR A 35 -5.32 -5.78 -3.89
CA THR A 35 -6.70 -6.20 -3.65
C THR A 35 -6.83 -6.92 -2.31
N VAL A 36 -7.79 -6.48 -1.49
CA VAL A 36 -8.14 -7.13 -0.23
C VAL A 36 -9.63 -7.48 -0.20
N PRO A 37 -10.06 -8.44 0.63
CA PRO A 37 -11.48 -8.72 0.81
C PRO A 37 -12.24 -7.52 1.39
N VAL A 38 -13.53 -7.43 1.11
CA VAL A 38 -14.43 -6.44 1.71
C VAL A 38 -14.54 -6.70 3.23
N GLY A 39 -14.56 -5.64 4.02
CA GLY A 39 -14.51 -5.68 5.49
C GLY A 39 -13.09 -5.76 6.05
N THR A 40 -12.07 -5.40 5.27
CA THR A 40 -10.68 -5.36 5.74
C THR A 40 -10.37 -4.02 6.39
N VAL A 41 -9.97 -4.07 7.65
CA VAL A 41 -9.42 -2.96 8.42
C VAL A 41 -7.91 -2.91 8.22
N ILE A 42 -7.40 -1.71 7.94
CA ILE A 42 -5.99 -1.44 7.70
C ILE A 42 -5.46 -0.61 8.87
N MET A 43 -4.45 -1.12 9.57
CA MET A 43 -3.82 -0.46 10.71
C MET A 43 -2.32 -0.31 10.50
N ASN A 44 -1.77 0.81 10.98
CA ASN A 44 -0.33 1.03 10.99
C ASN A 44 0.28 0.32 12.21
N VAL A 45 1.21 -0.60 11.99
CA VAL A 45 1.86 -1.38 13.05
C VAL A 45 2.74 -0.50 13.94
N SER A 46 3.34 0.57 13.40
CA SER A 46 4.26 1.40 14.18
C SER A 46 3.55 2.37 15.12
N THR A 47 2.35 2.82 14.75
CA THR A 47 1.57 3.80 15.54
C THR A 47 0.33 3.21 16.20
N ASP A 48 -0.01 1.96 15.90
CA ASP A 48 -1.26 1.28 16.29
C ASP A 48 -2.54 2.06 15.87
N GLU A 49 -2.39 2.91 14.84
CA GLU A 49 -3.47 3.76 14.35
C GLU A 49 -4.23 3.07 13.21
N VAL A 50 -5.56 3.13 13.26
CA VAL A 50 -6.42 2.66 12.17
C VAL A 50 -6.36 3.67 11.02
N ILE A 51 -5.80 3.25 9.89
CA ILE A 51 -5.75 4.08 8.67
C ILE A 51 -7.13 4.16 8.03
N GLY A 52 -7.87 3.05 8.02
CA GLY A 52 -9.22 2.99 7.48
C GLY A 52 -9.79 1.57 7.40
N ASP A 53 -11.06 1.48 7.02
CA ASP A 53 -11.81 0.23 6.83
C ASP A 53 -12.40 0.22 5.42
N LEU A 54 -12.20 -0.87 4.68
CA LEU A 54 -12.69 -1.04 3.32
C LEU A 54 -14.01 -1.82 3.36
N THR A 55 -15.13 -1.09 3.46
CA THR A 55 -16.45 -1.67 3.75
C THR A 55 -17.27 -2.00 2.51
N GLY A 56 -16.98 -1.36 1.38
CA GLY A 56 -17.66 -1.53 0.10
C GLY A 56 -16.76 -2.12 -0.98
N HIS A 57 -17.39 -2.72 -1.99
CA HIS A 57 -16.66 -3.13 -3.20
C HIS A 57 -16.24 -1.89 -4.01
N GLY A 58 -14.96 -1.83 -4.40
CA GLY A 58 -14.40 -0.72 -5.15
C GLY A 58 -13.81 0.40 -4.28
N ASP A 59 -13.96 0.31 -2.95
CA ASP A 59 -13.30 1.21 -2.03
C ASP A 59 -11.78 1.15 -2.21
N ARG A 60 -11.14 2.33 -2.20
CA ARG A 60 -9.69 2.47 -2.30
C ARG A 60 -9.20 3.32 -1.15
N LEU A 61 -8.14 2.85 -0.49
CA LEU A 61 -7.47 3.58 0.57
C LEU A 61 -6.00 3.75 0.20
N LEU A 62 -5.52 4.99 0.24
CA LEU A 62 -4.11 5.27 0.08
C LEU A 62 -3.39 4.96 1.41
N VAL A 63 -2.57 3.90 1.40
CA VAL A 63 -1.90 3.42 2.63
C VAL A 63 -0.43 3.86 2.73
N ALA A 64 0.19 4.16 1.60
CA ALA A 64 1.56 4.67 1.50
C ALA A 64 1.65 5.61 0.31
N LYS A 65 2.08 6.85 0.55
CA LYS A 65 2.23 7.85 -0.50
C LYS A 65 3.59 7.78 -1.17
N GLY A 66 3.62 7.85 -2.50
CA GLY A 66 4.88 8.00 -3.26
C GLY A 66 5.60 9.32 -2.96
N GLY A 67 6.92 9.28 -3.04
CA GLY A 67 7.76 10.46 -2.83
C GLY A 67 7.59 11.49 -3.95
N ARG A 68 7.87 12.77 -3.65
CA ARG A 68 7.83 13.83 -4.66
C ARG A 68 9.01 13.73 -5.62
N GLY A 69 8.77 14.04 -6.89
CA GLY A 69 9.82 14.13 -7.90
C GLY A 69 10.84 15.23 -7.57
N GLY A 70 12.10 14.97 -7.89
CA GLY A 70 13.18 15.94 -7.70
C GLY A 70 13.05 17.15 -8.62
N LEU A 71 13.72 18.24 -8.26
CA LEU A 71 13.73 19.48 -9.06
C LEU A 71 15.03 19.57 -9.86
N GLY A 72 14.90 19.58 -11.18
CA GLY A 72 16.01 19.84 -12.10
C GLY A 72 16.51 21.28 -12.00
N ASN A 73 17.68 21.55 -12.58
CA ASN A 73 18.34 22.85 -12.52
C ASN A 73 17.48 24.02 -13.07
N MET A 74 16.57 23.75 -14.01
CA MET A 74 15.67 24.77 -14.55
C MET A 74 14.82 25.46 -13.48
N HIS A 75 14.40 24.74 -12.43
CA HIS A 75 13.61 25.31 -11.34
C HIS A 75 14.39 26.36 -10.53
N PHE A 76 15.71 26.40 -10.65
CA PHE A 76 16.59 27.34 -9.93
C PHE A 76 17.08 28.48 -10.82
N LYS A 77 16.62 28.57 -12.07
CA LYS A 77 17.02 29.63 -12.99
C LYS A 77 16.37 30.94 -12.55
N SER A 78 17.17 31.98 -12.37
CA SER A 78 16.72 33.34 -12.06
C SER A 78 17.47 34.37 -12.90
N SER A 79 17.08 35.64 -12.83
CA SER A 79 17.76 36.74 -13.53
C SER A 79 19.24 36.86 -13.15
N THR A 80 19.57 36.53 -11.89
CA THR A 80 20.92 36.50 -11.33
C THR A 80 21.61 35.15 -11.49
N ASN A 81 20.86 34.04 -11.54
CA ASN A 81 21.40 32.68 -11.71
C ASN A 81 20.97 32.07 -13.06
N ARG A 82 21.67 32.47 -14.14
CA ARG A 82 21.30 32.08 -15.51
C ARG A 82 21.64 30.64 -15.88
N SER A 83 22.68 30.07 -15.25
CA SER A 83 23.18 28.71 -15.50
C SER A 83 23.33 27.90 -14.20
N PRO A 84 22.21 27.59 -13.53
CA PRO A 84 22.22 26.83 -12.27
C PRO A 84 22.83 25.44 -12.47
N ARG A 85 23.72 25.05 -11.55
CA ARG A 85 24.36 23.72 -11.47
C ARG A 85 23.79 22.81 -10.37
N GLN A 86 22.80 23.31 -9.65
CA GLN A 86 22.14 22.59 -8.56
C GLN A 86 20.88 21.86 -9.04
N ALA A 87 20.59 20.74 -8.40
CA ALA A 87 19.36 19.98 -8.54
C ALA A 87 18.96 19.44 -7.16
N LEU A 88 17.66 19.27 -6.92
CA LEU A 88 17.15 18.57 -5.74
C LEU A 88 16.81 17.13 -6.14
N PRO A 89 17.28 16.13 -5.37
CA PRO A 89 16.83 14.75 -5.56
C PRO A 89 15.33 14.62 -5.25
N GLY A 90 14.72 13.53 -5.71
CA GLY A 90 13.35 13.20 -5.31
C GLY A 90 13.28 12.83 -3.83
N GLU A 91 12.12 13.06 -3.22
CA GLU A 91 11.84 12.63 -1.86
C GLU A 91 11.60 11.12 -1.82
N GLU A 92 11.85 10.52 -0.66
CA GLU A 92 11.53 9.11 -0.44
C GLU A 92 10.02 8.91 -0.34
N GLY A 93 9.54 7.77 -0.82
CA GLY A 93 8.15 7.36 -0.60
C GLY A 93 7.94 6.94 0.85
N GLU A 94 6.70 7.00 1.31
CA GLU A 94 6.35 6.51 2.63
C GLU A 94 6.53 4.99 2.70
N GLU A 95 7.27 4.53 3.72
CA GLU A 95 7.36 3.12 4.07
C GLU A 95 6.58 2.89 5.37
N ARG A 96 5.63 1.95 5.34
CA ARG A 96 4.80 1.61 6.49
C ARG A 96 4.62 0.11 6.61
N LEU A 97 4.66 -0.38 7.84
CA LEU A 97 4.25 -1.74 8.18
C LEU A 97 2.75 -1.72 8.48
N LEU A 98 1.98 -2.50 7.73
CA LEU A 98 0.53 -2.52 7.83
C LEU A 98 0.05 -3.87 8.37
N LYS A 99 -0.93 -3.81 9.27
CA LYS A 99 -1.68 -4.96 9.73
C LYS A 99 -3.05 -4.94 9.05
N LEU A 100 -3.39 -6.04 8.39
CA LEU A 100 -4.68 -6.23 7.73
C LEU A 100 -5.53 -7.18 8.58
N GLU A 101 -6.70 -6.72 9.00
CA GLU A 101 -7.65 -7.53 9.77
C GLU A 101 -8.99 -7.61 9.05
N LEU A 102 -9.44 -8.82 8.75
CA LEU A 102 -10.76 -9.03 8.15
C LEU A 102 -11.81 -9.11 9.26
N LYS A 103 -12.73 -8.16 9.31
CA LYS A 103 -13.92 -8.25 10.17
C LYS A 103 -14.89 -9.28 9.59
N LEU A 104 -14.67 -10.53 9.94
CA LEU A 104 -15.57 -11.63 9.58
C LEU A 104 -16.85 -11.55 10.44
N LEU A 105 -18.00 -11.36 9.80
CA LEU A 105 -19.32 -11.57 10.43
C LEU A 105 -19.82 -13.03 10.29
N ALA A 106 -18.95 -13.94 9.82
CA ALA A 106 -19.18 -15.35 9.50
C ALA A 106 -19.91 -15.59 8.17
N ASP A 107 -19.14 -16.07 7.16
CA ASP A 107 -19.67 -16.46 5.85
C ASP A 107 -20.31 -17.86 5.83
N VAL A 108 -19.95 -18.72 6.82
CA VAL A 108 -20.42 -20.11 6.89
C VAL A 108 -20.72 -20.50 8.34
N GLY A 109 -21.97 -20.86 8.62
CA GLY A 109 -22.41 -21.38 9.92
C GLY A 109 -22.46 -22.91 9.93
N LEU A 110 -21.67 -23.55 10.80
CA LEU A 110 -21.73 -25.01 11.00
C LEU A 110 -22.88 -25.39 11.95
N LEU A 111 -24.01 -25.81 11.37
CA LEU A 111 -25.13 -26.37 12.12
C LEU A 111 -24.95 -27.89 12.30
N GLY A 112 -25.23 -28.41 13.49
CA GLY A 112 -25.07 -29.83 13.79
C GLY A 112 -25.23 -30.15 15.27
N PHE A 113 -25.44 -31.43 15.58
CA PHE A 113 -25.64 -31.93 16.94
C PHE A 113 -24.48 -31.58 17.89
N PRO A 114 -24.72 -31.52 19.22
CA PRO A 114 -23.64 -31.48 20.21
C PRO A 114 -22.68 -32.65 19.95
N ASN A 115 -21.37 -32.38 19.95
CA ASN A 115 -20.30 -33.37 19.66
C ASN A 115 -20.21 -33.89 18.20
N ALA A 116 -20.83 -33.25 17.22
CA ALA A 116 -20.70 -33.61 15.79
C ALA A 116 -19.29 -33.36 15.19
N GLY A 117 -18.25 -33.17 16.00
CA GLY A 117 -16.88 -32.95 15.52
C GLY A 117 -16.65 -31.60 14.82
N LYS A 118 -17.59 -30.66 14.91
CA LYS A 118 -17.52 -29.33 14.25
C LYS A 118 -16.22 -28.59 14.54
N SER A 119 -15.78 -28.55 15.80
CA SER A 119 -14.52 -27.90 16.20
C SER A 119 -13.29 -28.61 15.66
N THR A 120 -13.34 -29.95 15.52
CA THR A 120 -12.25 -30.77 14.97
C THR A 120 -12.10 -30.53 13.46
N LEU A 121 -13.22 -30.41 12.75
CA LEU A 121 -13.25 -30.10 11.31
C LEU A 121 -12.65 -28.72 11.02
N ILE A 122 -13.02 -27.68 11.79
CA ILE A 122 -12.45 -26.34 11.64
C ILE A 122 -10.93 -26.38 11.81
N ARG A 123 -10.44 -27.06 12.85
CA ARG A 123 -8.99 -27.19 13.10
C ARG A 123 -8.24 -27.89 11.97
N ALA A 124 -8.82 -28.92 11.37
CA ALA A 124 -8.18 -29.67 10.29
C ALA A 124 -8.03 -28.86 8.99
N VAL A 125 -8.93 -27.92 8.74
CA VAL A 125 -9.00 -27.15 7.47
C VAL A 125 -8.34 -25.77 7.57
N SER A 126 -8.14 -25.26 8.78
CA SER A 126 -7.62 -23.90 9.02
C SER A 126 -6.07 -23.81 9.08
N ALA A 127 -5.36 -24.86 8.69
CA ALA A 127 -3.90 -24.95 8.69
C ALA A 127 -3.28 -24.37 7.41
#